data_AF-A0A1I2U3K6-F1
#
_entry.id   AF-A0A1I2U3K6-F1
#
_cell.length_a   1.000
_cell.length_b   1.000
_cell.length_c   1.000
_cell.angle_alpha   90.00
_cell.angle_beta   90.00
_cell.angle_gamma   90.00
#
_symmetry.space_group_name_H-M   'P 1'
#
loop_
_entity.id
_entity.type
_entity.pdbx_description
1 polymer ?
#
loop_
_entity_poly.entity_id
_entity_poly.type
_entity_poly.pdbx_seq_one_letter_code
_entity_poly.pdbx_strand_id
1 'polypeptide(L)' 'MSQEEFKNMPLHQKIKTLYVEGTFVVAIRYYRHKVNLYLLENEYVEVFYNHKEDKIDKIDFLPRDHSRMKFYLDQIKLVN' A
#
# COMPACT_ATOMS: atom_id res chain seq x y z
N MET A 1 9.11 5.27 -13.11
CA MET A 1 8.74 6.58 -12.52
C MET A 1 9.58 6.77 -11.26
N SER A 2 10.06 7.98 -10.94
CA SER A 2 10.79 8.18 -9.68
C SER A 2 9.85 8.18 -8.47
N GLN A 3 10.36 7.79 -7.29
CA GLN A 3 9.58 7.84 -6.05
C GLN A 3 9.11 9.27 -5.72
N GLU A 4 9.91 10.27 -6.04
CA GLU A 4 9.59 11.68 -5.80
C GLU A 4 8.44 12.14 -6.69
N GLU A 5 8.48 11.78 -7.97
CA GLU A 5 7.37 12.02 -8.92
C GLU A 5 6.07 11.41 -8.38
N PHE A 6 6.11 10.13 -7.96
CA PHE A 6 4.94 9.47 -7.39
C PHE A 6 4.45 10.18 -6.12
N LYS A 7 5.33 10.54 -5.19
CA LYS A 7 4.96 11.21 -3.93
C LYS A 7 4.25 12.54 -4.16
N ASN A 8 4.64 13.27 -5.21
CA ASN A 8 4.07 14.57 -5.55
C ASN A 8 2.76 14.49 -6.35
N MET A 9 2.35 13.29 -6.79
CA MET A 9 1.09 13.12 -7.52
C MET A 9 -0.14 13.40 -6.62
N PRO A 10 -1.21 13.99 -7.20
CA PRO A 10 -2.53 14.01 -6.57
C PRO A 10 -3.01 12.61 -6.21
N LEU A 11 -3.80 12.49 -5.14
CA LEU A 11 -4.32 11.21 -4.64
C LEU A 11 -4.99 10.37 -5.73
N HIS A 12 -5.85 10.98 -6.56
CA HIS A 12 -6.55 10.29 -7.63
C HIS A 12 -5.60 9.72 -8.70
N GLN A 13 -4.49 10.39 -8.97
CA GLN A 13 -3.47 9.89 -9.90
C GLN A 13 -2.69 8.75 -9.27
N LYS A 14 -2.29 8.85 -8.00
CA LYS A 14 -1.66 7.74 -7.27
C LYS A 14 -2.52 6.48 -7.30
N ILE A 15 -3.82 6.61 -7.06
CA ILE A 15 -4.78 5.49 -7.11
C ILE A 15 -4.82 4.90 -8.52
N LYS A 16 -4.95 5.74 -9.55
CA LYS A 16 -4.96 5.28 -10.95
C LYS A 16 -3.67 4.55 -11.30
N THR A 17 -2.51 5.10 -10.97
CA THR A 17 -1.20 4.47 -11.20
C THR A 17 -1.10 3.13 -10.51
N LEU A 18 -1.47 3.03 -9.21
CA LEU A 18 -1.44 1.75 -8.51
C LEU A 18 -2.40 0.71 -9.09
N TYR A 19 -3.56 1.15 -9.59
CA TYR A 19 -4.55 0.25 -10.19
C TYR A 19 -4.14 -0.24 -11.58
N VAL A 20 -3.49 0.61 -12.38
CA VAL A 20 -3.11 0.31 -13.77
C VAL A 20 -1.74 -0.38 -13.85
N GLU A 21 -0.79 0.06 -13.02
CA GLU A 21 0.62 -0.31 -13.12
C GLU A 21 1.09 -1.13 -11.91
N GLY A 22 0.38 -1.04 -10.77
CA GLY A 22 0.73 -1.77 -9.57
C GLY A 22 0.17 -3.19 -9.55
N THR A 23 0.90 -4.11 -8.92
CA THR A 23 0.43 -5.46 -8.61
C THR A 23 -0.07 -5.49 -7.17
N PHE A 24 -1.34 -5.84 -6.95
CA PHE A 24 -1.84 -6.07 -5.61
C PHE A 24 -1.18 -7.32 -5.01
N VAL A 25 -0.62 -7.18 -3.81
CA VAL A 25 0.10 -8.27 -3.13
C VAL A 25 -0.79 -8.90 -2.07
N VAL A 26 -1.20 -8.11 -1.08
CA VAL A 26 -2.00 -8.57 0.05
C VAL A 26 -2.69 -7.39 0.74
N ALA A 27 -3.74 -7.67 1.51
CA ALA A 27 -4.35 -6.70 2.40
C ALA A 27 -4.25 -7.16 3.85
N ILE A 28 -3.94 -6.24 4.77
CA ILE A 28 -3.90 -6.50 6.20
C ILE A 28 -4.85 -5.57 6.95
N ARG A 29 -5.18 -5.93 8.20
CA ARG A 29 -5.74 -5.00 9.18
C ARG A 29 -4.58 -4.43 9.98
N TYR A 30 -4.48 -3.11 10.03
CA TYR A 30 -3.47 -2.42 10.84
C TYR A 30 -4.11 -1.22 11.52
N TYR A 31 -4.18 -1.26 12.86
CA TYR A 31 -4.97 -0.33 13.67
C TYR A 31 -6.39 -0.13 13.11
N ARG A 32 -6.74 1.09 12.69
CA ARG A 32 -8.08 1.48 12.21
C ARG A 32 -8.22 1.33 10.70
N HIS A 33 -7.20 0.79 10.02
CA HIS A 33 -7.13 0.76 8.57
C HIS A 33 -7.20 -0.66 8.02
N LYS A 34 -7.82 -0.79 6.85
CA LYS A 34 -7.44 -1.83 5.90
C LYS A 34 -6.26 -1.28 5.11
N VAL A 35 -5.14 -1.98 5.12
CA VAL A 35 -3.95 -1.56 4.37
C VAL A 35 -3.76 -2.51 3.20
N ASN A 36 -3.88 -1.99 1.99
CA ASN A 36 -3.60 -2.74 0.77
C ASN A 36 -2.14 -2.50 0.38
N LEU A 37 -1.38 -3.58 0.22
CA LEU A 37 0.00 -3.54 -0.24
C LEU A 37 0.04 -3.80 -1.74
N TYR A 38 0.69 -2.90 -2.46
CA TYR A 38 0.97 -3.02 -3.89
C TYR A 38 2.48 -3.09 -4.12
N LEU A 39 2.89 -3.84 -5.13
CA LEU A 39 4.21 -3.74 -5.73
C LEU A 39 4.10 -2.87 -6.98
N LEU A 40 4.77 -1.72 -6.98
CA LEU A 40 4.86 -0.82 -8.14
C LEU A 40 6.31 -0.78 -8.56
N GLU A 41 6.59 -1.27 -9.78
CA GLU A 41 7.96 -1.56 -10.22
C GLU A 41 8.67 -2.46 -9.19
N ASN A 42 9.68 -1.94 -8.47
CA ASN A 42 10.43 -2.67 -7.45
C ASN A 42 10.21 -2.13 -6.03
N GLU A 43 9.18 -1.33 -5.82
CA GLU A 43 8.92 -0.68 -4.54
C GLU A 43 7.53 -1.02 -4.00
N TYR A 44 7.46 -1.28 -2.70
CA TYR A 44 6.20 -1.58 -2.02
C TYR A 44 5.48 -0.30 -1.64
N VAL A 45 4.19 -0.21 -1.97
CA VAL A 45 3.32 0.94 -1.69
C VAL A 45 2.12 0.50 -0.88
N GLU A 46 1.89 1.20 0.23
CA GLU A 46 0.80 0.98 1.17
C GLU A 46 -0.35 1.97 0.92
N VAL A 47 -1.56 1.46 0.75
CA VAL A 47 -2.79 2.27 0.67
C VAL A 47 -3.58 2.06 1.97
N PHE A 48 -3.65 3.10 2.80
CA PHE A 48 -4.33 3.08 4.09
C PHE A 48 -5.79 3.53 3.93
N TYR A 49 -6.71 2.56 3.85
CA TYR A 49 -8.14 2.81 3.77
C TYR A 49 -8.80 2.81 5.15
N ASN A 50 -9.47 3.90 5.48
CA ASN A 50 -10.25 4.10 6.69
C ASN A 50 -11.71 3.73 6.42
N HIS A 51 -12.09 2.56 6.90
CA HIS A 51 -13.42 1.99 6.73
C HIS A 51 -14.52 2.72 7.51
N LYS A 52 -14.17 3.55 8.50
CA LYS A 52 -15.16 4.31 9.28
C LYS A 52 -15.59 5.59 8.57
N GLU A 53 -14.67 6.21 7.84
CA GLU A 53 -14.90 7.46 7.11
C GLU A 53 -15.04 7.24 5.60
N ASP A 54 -14.98 5.99 5.16
CA ASP A 54 -15.03 5.58 3.76
C ASP A 54 -14.07 6.36 2.85
N LYS A 55 -12.81 6.48 3.30
CA LYS A 55 -11.79 7.27 2.58
C LYS A 55 -10.40 6.65 2.66
N ILE A 56 -9.55 7.03 1.72
CA ILE A 56 -8.11 6.74 1.78
C ILE A 56 -7.45 7.85 2.57
N ASP A 57 -6.83 7.50 3.70
CA ASP A 57 -6.12 8.45 4.56
C ASP A 57 -4.72 8.74 4.04
N LYS A 58 -4.05 7.72 3.46
CA LYS A 58 -2.67 7.82 3.01
C LYS A 58 -2.33 6.80 1.92
N ILE A 59 -1.46 7.21 1.00
CA ILE A 59 -0.73 6.32 0.08
C ILE A 59 0.75 6.64 0.22
N ASP A 60 1.57 5.67 0.61
CA ASP A 60 3.01 5.88 0.82
C ASP A 60 3.83 4.61 0.62
N PHE A 61 5.13 4.77 0.41
CA PHE A 61 6.04 3.65 0.29
C PHE A 61 6.23 2.95 1.65
N LEU A 62 6.29 1.61 1.63
CA LEU A 62 6.66 0.83 2.80
C LEU A 62 8.15 1.05 3.09
N PRO A 63 8.53 1.60 4.26
CA PRO A 63 9.93 1.76 4.61
C PRO A 63 10.58 0.38 4.78
N ARG A 64 11.79 0.22 4.23
CA ARG A 64 12.51 -1.07 4.16
C ARG A 64 12.69 -1.76 5.51
N ASP A 65 12.83 -0.98 6.59
CA ASP A 65 13.02 -1.48 7.96
C ASP A 65 11.80 -1.27 8.87
N HIS A 66 10.58 -1.24 8.31
CA HIS A 66 9.39 -1.07 9.13
C HIS A 66 8.88 -2.41 9.66
N SER A 67 8.50 -2.43 10.95
CA SER A 67 7.82 -3.55 11.61
C SER A 67 6.57 -4.07 10.89
N ARG A 68 6.02 -3.29 9.94
CA ARG A 68 4.85 -3.68 9.15
C ARG A 68 5.15 -4.81 8.18
N MET A 69 6.40 -4.96 7.74
CA MET A 69 6.82 -6.05 6.87
C MET A 69 6.44 -7.43 7.43
N LYS A 70 6.57 -7.59 8.76
CA LYS A 70 6.22 -8.85 9.43
C LYS A 70 4.74 -9.20 9.26
N PHE A 71 3.83 -8.24 9.41
CA PHE A 71 2.39 -8.49 9.24
C PHE A 71 2.05 -8.94 7.82
N TYR A 72 2.72 -8.40 6.80
CA TYR A 72 2.54 -8.82 5.42
C TYR A 72 3.05 -10.25 5.18
N LEU A 73 4.25 -10.56 5.67
CA LEU A 73 4.83 -11.90 5.56
C LEU A 73 3.97 -12.95 6.27
N ASP A 74 3.41 -12.62 7.43
CA ASP A 74 2.54 -13.52 8.17
C ASP A 74 1.25 -13.84 7.38
N GLN A 75 0.68 -12.88 6.65
CA GLN A 75 -0.49 -13.14 5.80
C GLN A 75 -0.16 -14.02 4.58
N ILE A 76 1.01 -13.82 3.94
CA ILE A 76 1.43 -14.64 2.79
C ILE A 76 1.64 -16.10 3.22
N LYS A 77 2.19 -16.33 4.42
CA LYS A 77 2.43 -17.68 4.95
C LYS A 77 1.16 -18.45 5.32
N LEU A 78 0.03 -17.76 5.54
CA LEU A 78 -1.25 -18.38 5.87
C LEU A 78 -1.98 -18.98 4.67
N VAL A 79 -1.46 -18.84 3.44
CA VAL A 79 -2.07 -19.37 2.20
C VAL A 79 -1.63 -20.82 1.90
N ASN A 80 -1.15 -21.56 2.91
CA ASN A 80 -0.83 -23.00 2.79
C ASN A 80 -1.96 -23.88 3.30
#